data_AF-I6CHC2-F1
#
_entry.id   AF-I6CHC2-F1
#
_cell.length_a   1.000
_cell.length_b   1.000
_cell.length_c   1.000
_cell.angle_alpha   90.00
_cell.angle_beta   90.00
_cell.angle_gamma   90.00
#
_symmetry.space_group_name_H-M   'P 1'
#
loop_
_entity.id
_entity.type
_entity.pdbx_description
1 polymer ?
#
loop_
_entity_poly.entity_id
_entity_poly.type
_entity_poly.pdbx_seq_one_letter_code
_entity_poly.pdbx_strand_id
1 'polypeptide(L)'
;MKKMGNYLISFTRSHHSSLAISCDLSVEIPVKSEADNLGLAPSCSSTVVLVVGDAVALALSELKKFTRADFGLYHPGGALGIKANS
;
A
#
# COMPACT_ATOMS: atom_id res chain seq x y z
N MET A 1 -0.50 -18.85 -6.89
CA MET A 1 -1.60 -17.94 -6.51
C MET A 1 -2.98 -18.46 -6.93
N LYS A 2 -3.37 -18.46 -8.23
CA LYS A 2 -4.72 -18.93 -8.63
C LYS A 2 -5.07 -20.37 -8.20
N LYS A 3 -4.15 -21.33 -8.35
CA LYS A 3 -4.36 -22.71 -7.88
C LYS A 3 -4.51 -22.84 -6.35
N MET A 4 -4.09 -21.83 -5.59
CA MET A 4 -4.16 -21.84 -4.12
C MET A 4 -5.48 -21.27 -3.60
N GLY A 5 -6.33 -20.67 -4.46
CA GLY A 5 -7.63 -20.15 -4.06
C GLY A 5 -7.61 -18.85 -3.23
N ASN A 6 -6.46 -18.18 -3.12
CA ASN A 6 -6.35 -16.90 -2.42
C ASN A 6 -7.11 -15.79 -3.14
N TYR A 7 -7.72 -14.86 -2.38
CA TYR A 7 -8.24 -13.62 -2.93
C TYR A 7 -7.08 -12.70 -3.34
N LEU A 8 -7.08 -12.24 -4.59
CA LEU A 8 -6.00 -11.44 -5.18
C LEU A 8 -6.46 -10.01 -5.45
N ILE A 9 -5.70 -9.05 -4.92
CA ILE A 9 -5.90 -7.62 -5.16
C ILE A 9 -4.71 -7.10 -5.97
N SER A 10 -4.95 -6.36 -7.05
CA SER A 10 -3.90 -5.72 -7.86
C SER A 10 -3.96 -4.20 -7.72
N PHE A 11 -2.81 -3.56 -7.54
CA PHE A 11 -2.65 -2.11 -7.72
C PHE A 11 -1.94 -1.86 -9.05
N THR A 12 -2.63 -1.26 -10.02
CA THR A 12 -2.10 -1.05 -11.37
C THR A 12 -2.55 0.31 -11.92
N ARG A 13 -1.85 0.84 -12.94
CA ARG A 13 -2.29 2.07 -13.62
C ARG A 13 -3.54 1.91 -14.48
N SER A 14 -3.95 0.67 -14.75
CA SER A 14 -5.09 0.36 -15.61
C SER A 14 -5.77 -0.95 -15.24
N HIS A 15 -7.11 -0.92 -15.19
CA HIS A 15 -7.96 -2.11 -15.09
C HIS A 15 -7.79 -3.10 -16.25
N HIS A 16 -7.30 -2.65 -17.41
CA HIS A 16 -7.12 -3.47 -18.61
C HIS A 16 -5.77 -4.19 -18.68
N SER A 17 -4.88 -3.99 -17.70
CA SER A 17 -3.61 -4.72 -17.66
C SER A 17 -3.83 -6.21 -17.42
N SER A 18 -2.92 -7.05 -17.93
CA SER A 18 -3.01 -8.51 -17.75
C SER A 18 -3.05 -8.92 -16.28
N LEU A 19 -2.36 -8.18 -15.41
CA LEU A 19 -2.38 -8.41 -13.96
C LEU A 19 -3.74 -8.09 -13.36
N ALA A 20 -4.30 -6.92 -13.67
CA ALA A 20 -5.60 -6.49 -13.17
C ALA A 20 -6.73 -7.46 -13.54
N ILE A 21 -6.78 -7.90 -14.80
CA ILE A 21 -7.77 -8.87 -15.30
C ILE A 21 -7.63 -10.23 -14.60
N SER A 22 -6.42 -10.57 -14.15
CA SER A 22 -6.14 -11.82 -13.46
C SER A 22 -6.43 -11.77 -11.95
N CYS A 23 -6.79 -10.62 -11.37
CA CYS A 23 -7.07 -10.47 -9.95
C CYS A 23 -8.57 -10.39 -9.65
N ASP A 24 -8.97 -10.66 -8.41
CA ASP A 24 -10.37 -10.70 -7.99
C ASP A 24 -10.89 -9.30 -7.66
N LEU A 25 -9.99 -8.40 -7.23
CA LEU A 25 -10.23 -6.96 -7.14
C LEU A 25 -9.08 -6.20 -7.82
N SER A 26 -9.44 -5.32 -8.74
CA SER A 26 -8.50 -4.40 -9.36
C SER A 26 -8.69 -2.99 -8.80
N VAL A 27 -7.61 -2.41 -8.25
CA VAL A 27 -7.55 -1.00 -7.83
C VAL A 27 -6.70 -0.26 -8.85
N GLU A 28 -7.35 0.62 -9.62
CA GLU A 28 -6.68 1.46 -10.60
C GLU A 28 -6.11 2.71 -9.92
N ILE A 29 -4.80 2.91 -10.10
CA ILE A 29 -4.04 4.04 -9.57
C ILE A 29 -3.39 4.74 -10.77
N PRO A 30 -4.09 5.67 -11.43
CA PRO A 30 -3.62 6.27 -12.68
C PRO A 30 -2.45 7.22 -12.44
N VAL A 31 -1.38 7.03 -13.20
CA VAL A 31 -0.19 7.89 -13.20
C VAL A 31 0.07 8.29 -14.65
N LYS A 32 0.05 9.60 -14.93
CA LYS A 32 0.10 10.13 -16.30
C LYS A 32 1.49 10.00 -16.93
N SER A 33 2.53 10.30 -16.18
CA SER A 33 3.94 10.25 -16.59
C SER A 33 4.80 10.12 -15.34
N GLU A 34 6.04 9.65 -15.53
CA GLU A 34 7.09 9.82 -14.53
C GLU A 34 7.67 11.24 -14.57
N ALA A 35 8.36 11.62 -13.50
CA ALA A 35 8.88 12.97 -13.30
C ALA A 35 10.14 13.26 -14.11
N ASP A 36 10.86 12.24 -14.57
CA ASP A 36 12.05 12.41 -15.38
C ASP A 36 11.71 12.78 -16.83
N ASN A 37 12.66 13.39 -17.53
CA ASN A 37 12.44 13.86 -18.91
C ASN A 37 12.11 12.74 -19.91
N LEU A 38 12.49 11.49 -19.63
CA LEU A 38 12.19 10.35 -20.49
C LEU A 38 10.85 9.70 -20.15
N GLY A 39 10.26 10.01 -18.99
CA GLY A 39 9.03 9.40 -18.51
C GLY A 39 9.18 7.91 -18.17
N LEU A 40 10.38 7.49 -17.73
CA LEU A 40 10.72 6.07 -17.55
C LEU A 40 11.01 5.69 -16.09
N ALA A 41 11.58 6.59 -15.31
CA ALA A 41 12.09 6.27 -13.98
C ALA A 41 10.93 6.27 -12.97
N PRO A 42 10.64 5.16 -12.28
CA PRO A 42 9.57 5.10 -11.29
C PRO A 42 9.78 6.15 -10.19
N SER A 43 9.00 7.21 -10.26
CA SER A 43 9.12 8.39 -9.41
C SER A 43 7.73 8.83 -8.98
N CYS A 44 6.92 9.31 -9.92
CA CYS A 44 5.52 9.58 -9.66
C CYS A 44 4.77 8.28 -9.32
N SER A 45 4.98 7.20 -10.08
CA SER A 45 4.21 5.98 -9.85
C SER A 45 4.52 5.29 -8.53
N SER A 46 5.80 5.17 -8.18
CA SER A 46 6.22 4.57 -6.92
C SER A 46 5.76 5.40 -5.71
N THR A 47 5.88 6.73 -5.77
CA THR A 47 5.38 7.62 -4.71
C THR A 47 3.86 7.57 -4.57
N VAL A 48 3.10 7.58 -5.67
CA VAL A 48 1.64 7.52 -5.60
C VAL A 48 1.19 6.18 -4.99
N VAL A 49 1.80 5.06 -5.38
CA VAL A 49 1.48 3.75 -4.79
C VAL A 49 1.82 3.71 -3.30
N LEU A 50 2.95 4.30 -2.88
CA LEU A 50 3.30 4.42 -1.46
C LEU A 50 2.23 5.20 -0.68
N VAL A 51 1.85 6.38 -1.18
CA VAL A 51 0.83 7.23 -0.52
C VAL A 51 -0.53 6.54 -0.44
N VAL A 52 -0.96 5.85 -1.50
CA VAL A 52 -2.20 5.06 -1.48
C VAL A 52 -2.10 3.92 -0.46
N GLY A 53 -0.97 3.22 -0.42
CA GLY A 53 -0.71 2.16 0.56
C GLY A 53 -0.80 2.66 2.00
N ASP A 54 -0.15 3.79 2.30
CA ASP A 54 -0.18 4.42 3.62
C ASP A 54 -1.60 4.85 4.02
N ALA A 55 -2.35 5.47 3.10
CA ALA A 55 -3.73 5.87 3.35
C ALA A 55 -4.62 4.66 3.68
N VAL A 56 -4.49 3.56 2.95
CA VAL A 56 -5.23 2.32 3.23
C VAL A 56 -4.82 1.73 4.57
N ALA A 57 -3.51 1.66 4.87
CA ALA A 57 -3.00 1.11 6.11
C ALA A 57 -3.50 1.91 7.34
N LEU A 58 -3.44 3.25 7.25
CA LEU A 58 -3.88 4.15 8.33
C LEU A 58 -5.40 4.15 8.49
N ALA A 59 -6.16 4.14 7.39
CA ALA A 59 -7.62 4.00 7.46
C ALA A 59 -8.03 2.67 8.12
N LEU A 60 -7.36 1.57 7.79
CA LEU A 60 -7.60 0.27 8.45
C LEU A 60 -7.19 0.29 9.92
N SER A 61 -6.08 0.95 10.26
CA SER A 61 -5.61 1.14 11.63
C SER A 61 -6.67 1.83 12.49
N GLU A 62 -7.24 2.93 11.98
CA GLU A 62 -8.31 3.69 12.64
C GLU A 62 -9.60 2.86 12.77
N LEU A 63 -10.07 2.26 11.67
CA LEU A 63 -11.31 1.45 11.66
C LEU A 63 -11.22 0.24 12.59
N LYS A 64 -10.03 -0.33 12.77
CA LYS A 64 -9.76 -1.44 13.69
C LYS A 64 -9.43 -0.99 15.12
N LYS A 65 -9.42 0.32 15.39
CA LYS A 65 -9.08 0.92 16.68
C LYS A 65 -7.71 0.49 17.19
N PHE A 66 -6.73 0.38 16.29
CA PHE A 66 -5.35 0.07 16.64
C PHE A 66 -4.82 1.12 17.62
N THR A 67 -4.32 0.67 18.77
CA THR A 67 -3.99 1.55 19.87
C THR A 67 -2.50 1.89 19.92
N ARG A 68 -2.17 2.92 20.69
CA ARG A 68 -0.77 3.24 21.03
C ARG A 68 -0.08 2.08 21.75
N ALA A 69 -0.80 1.33 22.59
CA ALA A 69 -0.26 0.15 23.27
C ALA A 69 0.09 -0.97 22.28
N ASP A 70 -0.78 -1.23 21.29
CA ASP A 70 -0.49 -2.20 20.22
C ASP A 70 0.75 -1.78 19.41
N PHE A 71 0.88 -0.48 19.10
CA PHE A 71 2.07 0.04 18.43
C PHE A 71 3.34 -0.24 19.23
N GLY A 72 3.31 0.04 20.54
CA GLY A 72 4.43 -0.19 21.44
C GLY A 72 4.80 -1.68 21.60
N LEU A 73 3.81 -2.58 21.56
CA LEU A 73 4.00 -4.03 21.58
C LEU A 73 4.73 -4.53 20.33
N TYR A 74 4.40 -4.00 19.15
CA TYR A 74 5.00 -4.44 17.88
C TYR A 74 6.34 -3.74 17.55
N HIS A 75 6.71 -2.68 18.28
CA HIS A 75 7.94 -1.92 18.05
C HIS A 75 8.81 -1.75 19.31
N PRO A 76 9.07 -2.82 20.09
CA PRO A 76 9.60 -2.70 21.46
C PRO A 76 11.00 -2.05 21.53
N GLY A 77 11.82 -2.18 20.48
CA GLY A 77 13.19 -1.65 20.44
C GLY A 77 13.35 -0.32 19.70
N GLY A 78 12.29 0.25 19.13
CA GLY A 78 12.36 1.48 18.34
C GLY A 78 12.08 2.74 19.16
N ALA A 79 12.67 3.87 18.79
CA ALA A 79 12.43 5.16 19.47
C ALA A 79 10.92 5.51 19.57
N LEU A 80 10.14 5.20 18.53
CA LEU A 80 8.70 5.42 18.52
C LEU A 80 7.93 4.42 19.41
N GLY A 81 8.35 3.16 19.47
CA GLY A 81 7.71 2.18 20.34
C GLY A 81 8.02 2.43 21.82
N ILE A 82 9.25 2.86 22.14
CA ILE A 82 9.61 3.35 23.47
C ILE A 82 8.71 4.54 23.85
N LYS A 83 8.57 5.52 22.95
CA LYS A 83 7.63 6.65 23.16
C LYS A 83 6.18 6.17 23.29
N ALA A 84 5.78 5.13 22.59
CA ALA A 84 4.41 4.60 22.67
C ALA A 84 4.13 3.93 24.03
N ASN A 85 5.14 3.29 24.63
CA ASN A 85 5.07 2.57 25.91
C ASN A 85 5.29 3.47 27.14
N SER A 86 5.82 4.68 26.96
CA SER A 86 5.96 5.72 28.00
C SER A 86 4.70 6.58 28.11
#